data_AF-K1RVH3-F1
#
_entry.id   AF-K1RVH3-F1
#
_cell.length_a   1.000
_cell.length_b   1.000
_cell.length_c   1.000
_cell.angle_alpha   90.00
_cell.angle_beta   90.00
_cell.angle_gamma   90.00
#
_symmetry.space_group_name_H-M   'P 1'
#
loop_
_entity.id
_entity.type
_entity.pdbx_description
1 polymer ?
#
loop_
_entity_poly.entity_id
_entity_poly.type
_entity_poly.pdbx_seq_one_letter_code
_entity_poly.pdbx_strand_id
1 'polypeptide(L)' 'MTMIEIISGEKGKGKTKELLTKVNAAVASASGSIVYLDKSQKHMYELSNKIRLIN' A
#
# COMPACT_ATOMS: atom_id res chain seq x y z
N MET A 1 6.01 -9.17 -18.66
CA MET A 1 6.47 -7.80 -18.33
C MET A 1 6.05 -7.50 -16.90
N THR A 2 6.94 -6.95 -16.09
CA THR A 2 6.65 -6.52 -14.72
C THR A 2 6.25 -5.04 -14.76
N MET A 3 5.10 -4.70 -14.17
CA MET A 3 4.63 -3.30 -14.08
C MET A 3 5.19 -2.64 -12.83
N ILE A 4 5.64 -1.39 -12.97
CA ILE A 4 6.12 -0.54 -11.87
C ILE A 4 5.39 0.79 -11.95
N GLU A 5 4.94 1.29 -10.80
CA GLU A 5 4.29 2.59 -10.69
C GLU A 5 4.88 3.39 -9.51
N ILE A 6 4.98 4.71 -9.68
CA ILE A 6 5.59 5.61 -8.70
C ILE A 6 4.60 6.73 -8.37
N ILE A 7 4.31 6.90 -7.07
CA ILE A 7 3.54 8.03 -6.55
C ILE A 7 4.54 9.08 -6.02
N SER A 8 4.58 10.26 -6.64
CA SER A 8 5.52 11.35 -6.30
C SER A 8 4.80 12.69 -6.11
N GLY A 9 5.43 13.63 -5.40
CA GLY A 9 4.86 14.94 -5.08
C GLY A 9 5.43 15.54 -3.80
N GLU A 10 5.05 16.79 -3.51
CA GLU A 10 5.55 17.55 -2.36
C GLU A 10 5.12 16.96 -0.99
N LYS A 11 5.77 17.40 0.10
CA LYS A 11 5.38 17.02 1.47
C LYS A 11 3.95 17.48 1.74
N GLY A 12 3.14 16.63 2.36
CA GLY A 12 1.75 16.94 2.68
C GLY A 12 0.74 16.75 1.54
N LYS A 13 1.16 16.37 0.32
CA LYS A 13 0.24 16.13 -0.83
C LYS A 13 -0.66 14.90 -0.73
N GLY A 14 -0.53 14.10 0.34
CA GLY A 14 -1.39 12.92 0.55
C GLY A 14 -0.89 11.61 -0.05
N LYS A 15 0.36 11.51 -0.52
CA LYS A 15 0.94 10.29 -1.12
C LYS A 15 0.72 9.02 -0.30
N THR A 16 0.93 9.09 1.01
CA THR A 16 0.71 7.94 1.93
C THR A 16 -0.76 7.51 1.91
N LYS A 17 -1.69 8.46 1.94
CA LYS A 17 -3.14 8.19 1.88
C LYS A 17 -3.52 7.55 0.54
N GLU A 18 -2.95 8.04 -0.55
CA GLU A 18 -3.16 7.49 -1.89
C GLU A 18 -2.65 6.04 -2.01
N LEU A 19 -1.43 5.78 -1.55
CA LEU A 19 -0.85 4.44 -1.51
C LEU A 19 -1.71 3.48 -0.68
N LEU A 20 -2.13 3.90 0.52
CA LEU A 20 -3.00 3.11 1.40
C LEU A 20 -4.37 2.83 0.76
N THR A 21 -4.96 3.82 0.10
CA THR A 21 -6.24 3.65 -0.61
C THR A 21 -6.09 2.61 -1.72
N LYS A 22 -5.01 2.71 -2.49
CA LYS A 22 -4.77 1.85 -3.63
C LYS A 22 -4.49 0.40 -3.24
N VAL A 23 -3.63 0.18 -2.24
CA VAL A 23 -3.31 -1.18 -1.78
C VAL A 23 -4.54 -1.87 -1.18
N ASN A 24 -5.38 -1.14 -0.44
CA ASN A 24 -6.63 -1.67 0.08
C ASN A 24 -7.64 -2.00 -1.02
N ALA A 25 -7.74 -1.16 -2.06
CA ALA A 25 -8.62 -1.44 -3.20
C ALA A 25 -8.15 -2.67 -4.00
N ALA A 26 -6.83 -2.87 -4.14
CA ALA A 26 -6.25 -4.00 -4.86
C ALA A 26 -6.60 -5.37 -4.26
N VAL A 27 -6.93 -5.43 -2.96
CA VAL A 27 -7.36 -6.66 -2.28
C VAL A 27 -8.60 -7.29 -2.94
N ALA A 28 -9.47 -6.48 -3.56
CA ALA A 28 -10.71 -6.98 -4.17
C ALA A 28 -10.47 -7.78 -5.46
N SER A 29 -9.36 -7.54 -6.16
CA SER A 29 -9.07 -8.15 -7.46
C SER A 29 -7.76 -8.94 -7.50
N ALA A 30 -6.95 -8.90 -6.44
CA ALA A 30 -5.71 -9.66 -6.37
C ALA A 30 -5.99 -11.17 -6.31
N SER A 31 -5.43 -11.91 -7.26
CA SER A 31 -5.43 -13.38 -7.26
C SER A 31 -4.36 -13.99 -6.34
N GLY A 32 -3.41 -13.18 -5.87
CA GLY A 32 -2.31 -13.60 -5.02
C GLY A 32 -2.17 -12.76 -3.75
N SER A 33 -1.05 -12.91 -3.05
CA SER A 33 -0.77 -12.15 -1.83
C SER A 33 -0.33 -10.72 -2.15
N ILE A 34 -0.86 -9.77 -1.38
CA ILE A 34 -0.39 -8.39 -1.38
C ILE A 34 0.53 -8.20 -0.17
N VAL A 35 1.74 -7.71 -0.43
CA VAL A 35 2.75 -7.42 0.58
C VAL A 35 2.98 -5.92 0.63
N TYR A 36 2.87 -5.34 1.83
CA TYR A 36 3.17 -3.94 2.09
C TYR A 36 4.49 -3.86 2.86
N LEU A 37 5.50 -3.23 2.26
CA LEU A 37 6.82 -3.02 2.88
C LEU A 37 6.88 -1.61 3.47
N ASP A 38 7.14 -1.50 4.77
CA ASP A 38 7.32 -0.22 5.45
C ASP A 38 8.47 -0.31 6.45
N LYS A 39 9.06 0.80 6.85
CA LYS A 39 10.07 0.85 7.92
C LYS A 39 9.44 0.80 9.32
N SER A 40 8.13 1.05 9.43
CA SER A 40 7.42 1.04 10.71
C SER A 40 6.03 0.42 10.58
N GLN A 41 5.46 0.01 11.72
CA GLN A 41 4.08 -0.48 11.80
C GLN A 41 3.01 0.63 11.91
N LYS A 42 3.39 1.90 11.67
CA LYS A 42 2.53 3.07 11.90
C LYS A 42 1.18 2.99 11.16
N HIS A 43 1.17 2.37 9.98
CA HIS A 43 -0.01 2.29 9.11
C HIS A 43 -0.72 0.94 9.17
N MET A 44 -0.33 0.05 10.09
CA MET A 44 -0.88 -1.31 10.17
C MET A 44 -2.41 -1.32 10.30
N TYR A 45 -2.98 -0.43 11.12
CA TYR A 45 -4.43 -0.35 11.33
C TYR A 45 -5.20 0.26 10.15
N GLU A 46 -4.51 0.86 9.19
CA GLU A 46 -5.09 1.41 7.96
C GLU A 46 -5.10 0.37 6.81
N LEU A 47 -4.44 -0.77 7.00
CA LEU A 47 -4.38 -1.85 6.02
C LEU A 47 -5.50 -2.88 6.28
N SER A 48 -6.07 -3.41 5.20
CA SER A 48 -6.94 -4.58 5.24
C SER A 48 -6.21 -5.74 5.89
N ASN A 49 -6.93 -6.53 6.69
CA ASN A 49 -6.41 -7.75 7.31
C ASN A 49 -5.95 -8.83 6.30
N LYS A 50 -6.23 -8.65 5.01
CA LYS A 50 -5.74 -9.51 3.91
C LYS A 50 -4.37 -9.09 3.37
N ILE A 51 -3.86 -7.92 3.78
CA ILE A 51 -2.55 -7.41 3.35
C ILE A 51 -1.52 -7.79 4.41
N ARG A 52 -0.39 -8.36 3.97
CA ARG A 52 0.72 -8.68 4.87
C ARG A 52 1.68 -7.50 4.95
N LEU A 53 1.75 -6.88 6.12
CA LEU A 53 2.79 -5.91 6.45
C LEU A 53 4.12 -6.63 6.75
N ILE A 54 5.21 -6.15 6.15
CA ILE A 54 6.59 -6.56 6.46
C ILE A 54 7.39 -5.31 6.80
N ASN A 55 8.20 -5.40 7.85
CA ASN A 55 9.03 -4.31 8.37
C ASN A 55 10.52 -4.55 8.18
#